data_AF-X1KYH7-F1
#
_entry.id   AF-X1KYH7-F1
#
_cell.length_a   1.000
_cell.length_b   1.000
_cell.length_c   1.000
_cell.angle_alpha   90.00
_cell.angle_beta   90.00
_cell.angle_gamma   90.00
#
_symmetry.space_group_name_H-M   'P 1'
#
loop_
_entity.id
_entity.type
_entity.pdbx_description
1 polymer ?
#
loop_
_entity_poly.entity_id
_entity_poly.type
_entity_poly.pdbx_seq_one_letter_code
_entity_poly.pdbx_strand_id
1 'polypeptide(L)'
;ERIVIDPLSSALGYGMEYSFTLIERVKQIGIIVKDSMTQMPMIANLGGECWKTKQAKESKEQGLLWEGITALSLLLAGANILILRHPEALRLIKETIGGEIWQK
;
A
#
# COMPACT_ATOMS: atom_id res chain seq x y z
N GLU A 1 4.34 -13.65 17.68
CA GLU A 1 4.72 -12.23 17.51
C GLU A 1 3.49 -11.43 17.11
N ARG A 2 3.32 -10.21 17.64
CA ARG A 2 2.13 -9.35 17.44
C ARG A 2 2.54 -7.93 17.05
N ILE A 3 3.46 -7.82 16.08
CA ILE A 3 4.04 -6.54 15.66
C ILE A 3 3.88 -6.41 14.14
N VAL A 4 3.54 -5.21 13.69
CA VAL A 4 3.44 -4.81 12.28
C VAL A 4 4.20 -3.50 12.13
N ILE A 5 4.96 -3.35 11.06
CA ILE A 5 5.70 -2.13 10.75
C ILE A 5 4.79 -1.20 9.94
N ASP A 6 4.61 0.03 10.42
CA ASP A 6 3.97 1.11 9.66
C ASP A 6 5.06 2.09 9.15
N PRO A 7 5.32 2.13 7.82
CA PRO A 7 6.27 3.03 7.21
C PRO A 7 5.73 4.45 6.99
N LEU A 8 4.52 4.77 7.48
CA LEU A 8 3.83 6.04 7.24
C LEU A 8 3.61 6.31 5.75
N SER A 9 2.93 5.37 5.10
CA SER A 9 2.70 5.41 3.65
C SER A 9 2.03 6.69 3.18
N SER A 10 2.61 7.29 2.15
CA SER A 10 2.12 8.52 1.53
C SER A 10 1.39 8.25 0.20
N ALA A 11 0.57 9.21 -0.22
CA ALA A 11 -0.21 9.11 -1.45
C ALA A 11 0.60 9.39 -2.72
N LEU A 12 0.14 8.84 -3.85
CA LEU A 12 0.69 9.15 -5.19
C LEU A 12 0.84 10.66 -5.38
N GLY A 13 2.01 11.09 -5.87
CA GLY A 13 2.33 12.51 -6.11
C GLY A 13 2.67 13.32 -4.85
N TYR A 14 2.62 12.71 -3.66
CA TYR A 14 2.87 13.35 -2.37
C TYR A 14 3.87 12.54 -1.53
N GLY A 15 4.96 12.05 -2.14
CA GLY A 15 6.02 11.33 -1.43
C GLY A 15 5.85 9.81 -1.38
N MET A 16 4.96 9.24 -2.19
CA MET A 16 4.78 7.79 -2.33
C MET A 16 6.09 7.07 -2.70
N GLU A 17 6.97 7.70 -3.46
CA GLU A 17 8.27 7.17 -3.87
C GLU A 17 9.18 6.83 -2.67
N TYR A 18 9.07 7.62 -1.59
CA TYR A 18 9.79 7.34 -0.34
C TYR A 18 9.21 6.11 0.35
N SER A 19 7.89 6.03 0.45
CA SER A 19 7.21 4.87 1.03
C SER A 19 7.51 3.60 0.23
N PHE A 20 7.45 3.66 -1.10
CA PHE A 20 7.76 2.56 -2.00
C PHE A 20 9.19 2.05 -1.78
N THR A 21 10.18 2.95 -1.89
CA THR A 21 11.60 2.60 -1.73
C THR A 21 11.91 2.07 -0.33
N LEU A 22 11.27 2.63 0.71
CA LEU A 22 11.48 2.19 2.09
C LEU A 22 10.96 0.76 2.29
N ILE A 23 9.75 0.45 1.80
CA ILE A 23 9.18 -0.89 1.89
C ILE A 23 10.09 -1.90 1.19
N GLU A 24 10.54 -1.61 -0.03
CA GLU A 24 11.45 -2.50 -0.77
C GLU A 24 12.74 -2.77 0.01
N ARG A 25 13.36 -1.73 0.56
CA ARG A 25 14.61 -1.87 1.33
C ARG A 25 14.42 -2.73 2.58
N VAL A 26 13.36 -2.49 3.35
CA VAL A 26 13.07 -3.28 4.56
C VAL A 26 12.88 -4.75 4.20
N LYS A 27 12.12 -5.03 3.13
CA LYS A 27 11.93 -6.41 2.64
C LYS A 27 13.23 -7.05 2.18
N GLN A 28 14.06 -6.35 1.43
CA GLN A 28 15.36 -6.86 0.97
C GLN A 28 16.32 -7.13 2.13
N ILE A 29 16.41 -6.24 3.11
CA ILE A 29 17.27 -6.42 4.29
C ILE A 29 16.85 -7.66 5.10
N GLY A 30 15.54 -7.82 5.32
CA GLY A 30 15.00 -8.98 6.03
C GLY A 30 15.37 -10.31 5.36
N ILE A 31 15.54 -10.33 4.04
CA ILE A 31 15.94 -11.53 3.29
C ILE A 31 17.47 -11.69 3.23
N ILE A 32 18.19 -10.64 2.83
CA ILE A 32 19.63 -10.68 2.55
C ILE A 32 20.43 -10.83 3.84
N VAL A 33 20.12 -10.00 4.84
CA VAL A 33 20.83 -9.94 6.12
C VAL A 33 20.23 -10.92 7.13
N LYS A 34 19.05 -11.47 6.84
CA LYS A 34 18.27 -12.33 7.74
C LYS A 34 17.99 -11.69 9.10
N ASP A 35 17.78 -10.37 9.10
CA ASP A 35 17.42 -9.63 10.30
C ASP A 35 15.94 -9.86 10.65
N SER A 36 15.68 -10.56 11.75
CA SER A 36 14.32 -10.85 12.23
C SER A 36 13.51 -9.59 12.53
N MET A 37 14.19 -8.48 12.88
CA MET A 37 13.53 -7.20 13.16
C MET A 37 13.02 -6.48 11.90
N THR A 38 13.31 -6.98 10.70
CA THR A 38 12.79 -6.41 9.44
C THR A 38 11.90 -7.38 8.67
N GLN A 39 11.73 -8.61 9.17
CA GLN A 39 10.88 -9.64 8.57
C GLN A 39 9.39 -9.52 8.94
N MET A 40 9.03 -8.58 9.81
CA MET A 40 7.64 -8.35 10.20
C MET A 40 6.74 -7.93 9.02
N PRO A 41 5.43 -8.22 9.08
CA PRO A 41 4.48 -7.69 8.11
C PRO A 41 4.50 -6.16 8.09
N MET A 42 4.28 -5.59 6.91
CA MET A 42 4.19 -4.14 6.73
C MET A 42 2.77 -3.71 6.39
N ILE A 43 2.28 -2.68 7.07
CA ILE A 43 0.99 -2.04 6.76
C ILE A 43 1.22 -0.81 5.89
N ALA A 44 0.34 -0.57 4.92
CA ALA A 44 0.30 0.65 4.14
C ALA A 44 -1.00 1.40 4.44
N ASN A 45 -0.93 2.39 5.33
CA ASN A 45 -2.07 3.22 5.71
C ASN A 45 -2.27 4.39 4.74
N LEU A 46 -2.62 4.07 3.49
CA LEU A 46 -2.60 5.03 2.38
C LEU A 46 -3.93 5.74 2.13
N GLY A 47 -5.07 5.14 2.49
CA GLY A 47 -6.38 5.66 2.09
C GLY A 47 -6.65 7.05 2.67
N GLY A 48 -6.28 7.30 3.92
CA GLY A 48 -6.39 8.63 4.52
C GLY A 48 -5.57 9.69 3.76
N GLU A 49 -4.35 9.35 3.35
CA GLU A 49 -3.47 10.26 2.62
C GLU A 49 -3.95 10.50 1.19
N CYS A 50 -4.47 9.47 0.50
CA CYS A 50 -4.98 9.60 -0.86
C CYS A 50 -6.14 10.60 -0.95
N TRP A 51 -7.13 10.44 -0.07
CA TRP A 51 -8.35 11.27 -0.08
C TRP A 51 -8.16 12.68 0.49
N LYS A 52 -6.96 13.03 1.00
CA LYS A 52 -6.61 14.42 1.35
C LYS A 52 -6.16 15.23 0.14
N THR A 53 -5.59 14.57 -0.87
CA THR A 53 -5.00 15.22 -2.05
C THR A 53 -6.03 16.01 -2.86
N LYS A 54 -5.56 16.97 -3.67
CA LYS A 54 -6.44 17.77 -4.54
C LYS A 54 -7.01 16.89 -5.67
N GLN A 55 -6.15 16.11 -6.30
CA GLN A 55 -6.42 15.27 -7.46
C GLN A 55 -7.48 14.22 -7.16
N ALA A 56 -7.40 13.56 -6.00
CA ALA A 56 -8.40 12.58 -5.58
C ALA A 56 -9.80 13.18 -5.37
N LYS A 57 -9.92 14.50 -5.22
CA LYS A 57 -11.19 15.21 -5.03
C LYS A 57 -11.76 15.81 -6.32
N GLU A 58 -11.03 15.73 -7.44
CA GLU A 58 -11.47 16.35 -8.71
C GLU A 58 -12.66 15.62 -9.32
N SER A 59 -12.67 14.28 -9.25
CA SER A 59 -13.81 13.46 -9.64
C SER A 59 -13.80 12.14 -8.89
N LYS A 60 -14.92 11.41 -8.94
CA LYS A 60 -15.00 10.07 -8.38
C LYS A 60 -13.99 9.14 -9.05
N GLU A 61 -13.91 9.17 -10.38
CA GLU A 61 -12.98 8.35 -11.16
C GLU A 61 -11.52 8.64 -10.80
N GLN A 62 -11.16 9.93 -10.67
CA GLN A 62 -9.82 10.32 -10.22
C GLN A 62 -9.53 9.80 -8.81
N GLY A 63 -10.43 9.99 -7.84
CA GLY A 63 -10.24 9.50 -6.48
C GLY A 63 -10.05 7.98 -6.41
N LEU A 64 -10.84 7.22 -7.18
CA LEU A 64 -10.71 5.77 -7.27
C LEU A 64 -9.37 5.33 -7.84
N LEU A 65 -8.93 5.94 -8.95
CA LEU A 65 -7.65 5.62 -9.56
C LEU A 65 -6.48 6.06 -8.69
N TRP A 66 -6.60 7.19 -7.98
CA TRP A 66 -5.55 7.70 -7.08
C TRP A 66 -5.29 6.75 -5.92
N GLU A 67 -6.36 6.31 -5.25
CA GLU A 67 -6.27 5.30 -4.18
C GLU A 67 -5.83 3.94 -4.73
N GLY A 68 -6.39 3.51 -5.88
CA GLY A 68 -6.07 2.24 -6.51
C GLY A 68 -4.61 2.10 -6.94
N ILE A 69 -4.06 3.11 -7.63
CA ILE A 69 -2.67 3.11 -8.07
C ILE A 69 -1.72 3.16 -6.87
N THR A 70 -1.99 4.04 -5.89
CA THR A 70 -1.16 4.11 -4.67
C THR A 70 -1.12 2.76 -3.97
N ALA A 71 -2.27 2.11 -3.81
CA ALA A 71 -2.37 0.82 -3.17
C ALA A 71 -1.65 -0.30 -3.93
N LEU A 72 -1.83 -0.37 -5.25
CA LEU A 72 -1.16 -1.36 -6.09
C LEU A 72 0.36 -1.17 -6.07
N SER A 73 0.84 0.07 -6.16
CA SER A 73 2.27 0.37 -6.08
C SER A 73 2.87 -0.08 -4.75
N LEU A 74 2.24 0.24 -3.61
CA LEU A 74 2.76 -0.16 -2.31
C LEU A 74 2.64 -1.67 -2.06
N LEU A 75 1.63 -2.32 -2.63
CA LEU A 75 1.52 -3.78 -2.63
C LEU A 75 2.68 -4.42 -3.40
N LEU A 76 3.01 -3.91 -4.59
CA LEU A 76 4.14 -4.38 -5.40
C LEU A 76 5.49 -4.15 -4.70
N ALA A 77 5.64 -3.05 -3.96
CA ALA A 77 6.83 -2.80 -3.14
C ALA A 77 7.01 -3.84 -2.01
N GLY A 78 5.94 -4.54 -1.62
CA GLY A 78 5.95 -5.59 -0.61
C GLY A 78 5.13 -5.30 0.65
N ALA A 79 4.19 -4.35 0.61
CA ALA A 79 3.23 -4.19 1.70
C ALA A 79 2.38 -5.46 1.88
N ASN A 80 2.07 -5.82 3.12
CA ASN A 80 1.26 -7.01 3.43
C ASN A 80 -0.20 -6.66 3.71
N ILE A 81 -0.44 -5.47 4.26
CA ILE A 81 -1.77 -4.99 4.65
C ILE A 81 -1.99 -3.63 4.00
N LEU A 82 -3.09 -3.45 3.29
CA LEU A 82 -3.49 -2.17 2.70
C LEU A 82 -4.70 -1.62 3.45
N ILE A 83 -4.66 -0.35 3.84
CA ILE A 83 -5.82 0.35 4.41
C ILE A 83 -6.39 1.31 3.37
N LEU A 84 -7.57 0.95 2.88
CA LEU A 84 -8.32 1.69 1.87
C LEU A 84 -9.55 2.37 2.49
N ARG A 85 -10.11 3.35 1.80
CA ARG A 85 -11.32 4.09 2.19
C ARG A 85 -12.50 3.80 1.27
N HIS A 86 -12.29 3.70 -0.05
CA HIS A 86 -13.39 3.53 -0.98
C HIS A 86 -13.63 2.05 -1.34
N PRO A 87 -14.85 1.51 -1.19
CA PRO A 87 -15.14 0.09 -1.45
C PRO A 87 -14.91 -0.31 -2.91
N GLU A 88 -15.17 0.59 -3.85
CA GLU A 88 -14.90 0.35 -5.28
C GLU A 88 -13.39 0.20 -5.56
N ALA A 89 -12.52 0.96 -4.89
CA ALA A 89 -11.07 0.79 -5.02
C ALA A 89 -10.63 -0.59 -4.49
N LEU A 90 -11.22 -1.03 -3.36
CA LEU A 90 -11.01 -2.38 -2.84
C LEU A 90 -11.44 -3.46 -3.86
N ARG A 91 -12.59 -3.29 -4.52
CA ARG A 91 -13.06 -4.22 -5.57
C ARG A 91 -12.05 -4.31 -6.71
N LEU A 92 -11.62 -3.16 -7.23
CA LEU A 92 -10.66 -3.08 -8.34
C LEU A 92 -9.32 -3.74 -7.99
N ILE A 93 -8.79 -3.50 -6.78
CA ILE A 93 -7.54 -4.11 -6.33
C ILE A 93 -7.70 -5.63 -6.21
N LYS A 94 -8.79 -6.12 -5.62
CA LYS A 94 -9.06 -7.56 -5.50
C LYS A 94 -9.13 -8.24 -6.86
N GLU A 95 -9.77 -7.61 -7.85
CA GLU A 95 -9.81 -8.10 -9.23
C GLU A 95 -8.42 -8.11 -9.86
N THR A 96 -7.64 -7.06 -9.63
CA THR A 96 -6.28 -6.89 -10.19
C THR A 96 -5.33 -7.98 -9.69
N ILE A 97 -5.37 -8.33 -8.41
CA ILE A 97 -4.44 -9.31 -7.83
C ILE A 97 -4.92 -10.75 -7.96
N GLY A 98 -6.11 -10.98 -8.50
CA GLY A 98 -6.72 -12.31 -8.58
C GLY A 98 -7.45 -12.66 -7.28
N GLY A 99 -8.78 -12.81 -7.37
CA GLY A 99 -9.64 -13.09 -6.21
C GLY A 99 -9.31 -14.40 -5.47
N GLU A 100 -8.62 -15.33 -6.13
CA GLU A 100 -8.21 -16.62 -5.54
C GLU A 100 -7.20 -16.48 -4.40
N ILE A 101 -6.40 -15.42 -4.39
CA ILE A 101 -5.40 -15.17 -3.33
C ILE A 101 -6.08 -14.88 -1.98
N TRP A 102 -7.37 -14.49 -1.98
CA TRP A 102 -8.15 -14.13 -0.79
C TRP A 102 -9.10 -15.22 -0.29
N GLN A 103 -9.27 -16.32 -1.04
CA GLN A 103 -10.26 -17.37 -0.74
C GLN A 103 -9.71 -18.51 0.15
N LYS A 104 -8.49 -18.38 0.68
CA LYS A 104 -7.88 -19.34 1.59
C LYS A 104 -7.78 -18.81 3.02
#